data_AF-A0A1T5GVI2-F1
#
_entry.id   AF-A0A1T5GVI2-F1
#
_cell.length_a   1.000
_cell.length_b   1.000
_cell.length_c   1.000
_cell.angle_alpha   90.00
_cell.angle_beta   90.00
_cell.angle_gamma   90.00
#
_symmetry.space_group_name_H-M   'P 1'
#
loop_
_entity.id
_entity.type
_entity.pdbx_description
1 polymer ?
#
loop_
_entity_poly.entity_id
_entity_poly.type
_entity_poly.pdbx_seq_one_letter_code
_entity_poly.pdbx_strand_id
1 'polypeptide(L)'
;MSSAAADDGYPLHDLRVEVMPEADGKPFICKHKAGDYFTVTDDDLITMGEGVRFPMYSLAAILPLLPAKQRDLHPNDWMNTDAVIACPDPHCGGRFRIIRETRRMHSHSENSALPLDKTSQAEDHA
;
A
#
# COMPACT_ATOMS: atom_id res chain seq x y z
N MET A 1 37.42 3.11 14.06
CA MET A 1 37.10 1.69 13.86
C MET A 1 35.76 1.65 13.17
N SER A 2 35.71 1.12 11.95
CA SER A 2 34.46 1.05 11.18
C SER A 2 33.55 0.04 11.87
N SER A 3 32.52 0.52 12.55
CA SER A 3 31.38 -0.31 12.90
C SER A 3 30.93 -0.98 11.61
N ALA A 4 30.83 -2.31 11.60
CA ALA A 4 30.03 -2.98 10.57
C ALA A 4 28.67 -2.28 10.57
N ALA A 5 28.27 -1.71 9.43
CA ALA A 5 26.95 -1.11 9.31
C ALA A 5 25.95 -2.20 9.70
N ALA A 6 25.24 -1.98 10.80
CA ALA A 6 24.25 -2.95 11.26
C ALA A 6 23.23 -3.11 10.12
N ASP A 7 22.94 -4.36 9.71
CA ASP A 7 21.98 -4.64 8.63
C ASP A 7 20.62 -4.01 8.96
N ASP A 8 20.33 -2.83 8.39
CA ASP A 8 19.15 -2.03 8.68
C ASP A 8 18.12 -2.11 7.54
N GLY A 9 18.27 -3.15 6.70
CA GLY A 9 17.43 -3.44 5.57
C GLY A 9 16.06 -3.97 5.99
N TYR A 10 14.99 -3.47 5.36
CA TYR A 10 13.67 -4.07 5.44
C TYR A 10 12.99 -4.12 4.05
N PRO A 11 12.27 -5.21 3.73
CA PRO A 11 11.62 -5.35 2.44
C PRO A 11 10.25 -4.68 2.43
N LEU A 12 9.92 -3.99 1.34
CA LEU A 12 8.57 -3.55 1.01
C LEU A 12 8.22 -3.96 -0.43
N HIS A 13 6.93 -4.18 -0.69
CA HIS A 13 6.38 -4.33 -2.03
C HIS A 13 5.95 -2.96 -2.56
N ASP A 14 6.35 -2.61 -3.78
CA ASP A 14 5.63 -1.61 -4.56
C ASP A 14 4.17 -2.08 -4.72
N LEU A 15 3.22 -1.14 -4.75
CA LEU A 15 1.81 -1.43 -4.97
C LEU A 15 1.30 -0.78 -6.24
N ARG A 16 0.41 -1.47 -6.94
CA ARG A 16 -0.48 -0.88 -7.93
C ARG A 16 -1.91 -0.97 -7.42
N VAL A 17 -2.62 0.15 -7.42
CA VAL A 17 -4.04 0.19 -7.10
C VAL A 17 -4.82 0.49 -8.36
N GLU A 18 -5.61 -0.49 -8.81
CA GLU A 18 -6.37 -0.41 -10.05
C GLU A 18 -7.87 -0.29 -9.80
N VAL A 19 -8.51 0.63 -10.51
CA VAL A 19 -9.96 0.85 -10.47
C VAL A 19 -10.66 -0.21 -11.34
N MET A 20 -11.60 -0.92 -10.76
CA MET A 20 -12.41 -1.91 -11.45
C MET A 20 -13.90 -1.78 -11.06
N PRO A 21 -14.83 -2.26 -11.91
CA PRO A 21 -16.24 -2.29 -11.54
C PRO A 21 -16.52 -3.39 -10.51
N GLU A 22 -17.55 -3.18 -9.70
CA GLU A 22 -18.19 -4.23 -8.93
C GLU A 22 -18.88 -5.24 -9.86
N ALA A 23 -18.91 -6.51 -9.43
CA ALA A 23 -19.44 -7.61 -10.21
C ALA A 23 -20.97 -7.54 -10.44
N ASP A 24 -21.71 -6.86 -9.56
CA ASP A 24 -23.17 -6.74 -9.60
C ASP A 24 -23.68 -5.68 -10.59
N GLY A 25 -22.77 -4.99 -11.29
CA GLY A 25 -23.11 -4.03 -12.34
C GLY A 25 -23.52 -2.65 -11.83
N LYS A 26 -23.28 -2.34 -10.55
CA LYS A 26 -23.56 -1.02 -9.99
C LYS A 26 -22.75 0.10 -10.69
N PRO A 27 -23.36 1.27 -10.96
CA PRO A 27 -22.70 2.32 -11.74
C PRO A 27 -21.60 3.04 -10.95
N PHE A 28 -20.67 3.66 -11.67
CA PHE A 28 -19.74 4.63 -11.10
C PHE A 28 -20.43 5.98 -10.86
N ILE A 29 -20.82 6.24 -9.61
CA ILE A 29 -21.29 7.56 -9.16
C ILE A 29 -20.12 8.53 -8.97
N CYS A 30 -19.08 8.09 -8.26
CA CYS A 30 -17.81 8.79 -8.19
C CYS A 30 -17.13 8.82 -9.57
N LYS A 31 -16.22 9.78 -9.80
CA LYS A 31 -15.56 10.02 -11.10
C LYS A 31 -14.47 8.98 -11.45
N HIS A 32 -14.70 7.72 -11.07
CA HIS A 32 -13.87 6.58 -11.43
C HIS A 32 -13.96 6.26 -12.92
N LYS A 33 -12.89 5.69 -13.45
CA LYS A 33 -12.87 5.03 -14.76
C LYS A 33 -12.19 3.68 -14.60
N ALA A 34 -12.76 2.64 -15.19
CA ALA A 34 -12.17 1.31 -15.10
C ALA A 34 -10.81 1.31 -15.80
N GLY A 35 -9.82 0.68 -15.17
CA GLY A 35 -8.44 0.66 -15.65
C GLY A 35 -7.60 1.88 -15.24
N ASP A 36 -8.21 2.97 -14.73
CA ASP A 36 -7.42 4.02 -14.06
C ASP A 36 -6.67 3.40 -12.87
N TYR A 37 -5.45 3.87 -12.64
CA TYR A 37 -4.62 3.35 -11.56
C TYR A 37 -3.68 4.41 -11.01
N PHE A 38 -3.20 4.14 -9.80
CA PHE A 38 -2.00 4.77 -9.27
C PHE A 38 -1.09 3.69 -8.68
N THR A 39 0.18 4.04 -8.51
CA THR A 39 1.19 3.21 -7.88
C THR A 39 1.60 3.82 -6.55
N VAL A 40 1.99 2.96 -5.61
CA VAL A 40 2.75 3.33 -4.41
C VAL A 40 4.12 2.69 -4.59
N THR A 41 5.14 3.52 -4.70
CA THR A 41 6.53 3.07 -4.84
C THR A 41 7.36 3.66 -3.73
N ASP A 42 8.55 3.10 -3.56
CA ASP A 42 9.37 3.42 -2.39
C ASP A 42 8.63 3.03 -1.09
N ASP A 43 8.79 3.78 -0.01
CA ASP A 43 7.99 3.60 1.20
C ASP A 43 6.68 4.40 1.20
N ASP A 44 6.58 5.56 0.53
CA ASP A 44 5.41 6.45 0.64
C ASP A 44 4.94 7.20 -0.63
N LEU A 45 5.60 7.02 -1.78
CA LEU A 45 5.35 7.86 -2.96
C LEU A 45 4.19 7.35 -3.81
N ILE A 46 3.16 8.20 -4.01
CA ILE A 46 2.04 7.92 -4.91
C ILE A 46 2.26 8.56 -6.28
N THR A 47 2.23 7.74 -7.34
CA THR A 47 2.25 8.22 -8.74
C THR A 47 1.01 7.76 -9.49
N MET A 48 0.26 8.70 -10.07
CA MET A 48 -0.89 8.42 -10.91
C MET A 48 -0.45 8.26 -12.38
N GLY A 49 -1.16 7.41 -13.15
CA GLY A 49 -0.94 7.34 -14.60
C GLY A 49 -1.19 8.69 -15.30
N GLU A 50 -0.64 8.86 -16.50
CA GLU A 50 -0.79 10.11 -17.26
C GLU A 50 -2.28 10.47 -17.45
N GLY A 51 -2.66 11.68 -17.01
CA GLY A 51 -4.05 12.17 -17.09
C GLY A 51 -5.04 11.53 -16.12
N VAL A 52 -4.62 10.58 -15.28
CA VAL A 52 -5.46 9.97 -14.25
C VAL A 52 -5.76 11.00 -13.15
N ARG A 53 -7.03 11.08 -12.77
CA ARG A 53 -7.50 11.92 -11.65
C ARG A 53 -8.22 11.01 -10.67
N PHE A 54 -7.66 10.84 -9.48
CA PHE A 54 -8.25 9.96 -8.49
C PHE A 54 -9.17 10.74 -7.52
N PRO A 55 -10.40 10.27 -7.22
CA PRO A 55 -11.27 10.94 -6.25
C PRO A 55 -10.66 10.97 -4.85
N MET A 56 -10.57 12.16 -4.27
CA MET A 56 -9.93 12.40 -2.96
C MET A 56 -10.51 11.52 -1.84
N TYR A 57 -11.83 11.39 -1.75
CA TYR A 57 -12.47 10.58 -0.69
C TYR A 57 -12.20 9.09 -0.85
N SER A 58 -12.13 8.60 -2.08
CA SER A 58 -11.75 7.22 -2.37
C SER A 58 -10.30 6.96 -2.00
N LEU A 59 -9.39 7.90 -2.30
CA LEU A 59 -7.99 7.81 -1.88
C LEU A 59 -7.87 7.79 -0.36
N ALA A 60 -8.57 8.69 0.33
CA ALA A 60 -8.56 8.75 1.80
C ALA A 60 -9.07 7.44 2.44
N ALA A 61 -10.02 6.74 1.83
CA ALA A 61 -10.54 5.48 2.34
C ALA A 61 -9.56 4.30 2.19
N ILE A 62 -8.76 4.28 1.12
CA ILE A 62 -7.80 3.19 0.86
C ILE A 62 -6.42 3.44 1.46
N LEU A 63 -6.03 4.70 1.64
CA LEU A 63 -4.70 5.10 2.11
C LEU A 63 -4.27 4.39 3.41
N PRO A 64 -5.13 4.20 4.43
CA PRO A 64 -4.74 3.52 5.67
C PRO A 64 -4.36 2.05 5.49
N LEU A 65 -4.76 1.41 4.39
CA LEU A 65 -4.49 0.00 4.12
C LEU A 65 -3.18 -0.22 3.36
N LEU A 66 -2.68 0.80 2.65
CA LEU A 66 -1.53 0.67 1.76
C LEU A 66 -0.24 0.30 2.52
N PRO A 67 0.10 0.90 3.67
CA PRO A 67 1.31 0.52 4.40
C PRO A 67 1.31 -0.95 4.84
N ALA A 68 0.16 -1.47 5.27
CA ALA A 68 0.04 -2.89 5.63
C ALA A 68 0.21 -3.78 4.40
N LYS A 69 -0.31 -3.36 3.23
CA LYS A 69 -0.20 -4.11 1.98
C LYS A 69 1.21 -4.10 1.39
N GLN A 70 2.02 -3.06 1.62
CA GLN A 70 3.45 -3.02 1.26
C GLN A 70 4.28 -4.04 2.05
N ARG A 71 3.85 -4.43 3.25
CA ARG A 71 4.59 -5.38 4.10
C ARG A 71 4.27 -6.82 3.74
N ASP A 72 5.19 -7.73 4.07
CA ASP A 72 4.87 -9.14 4.11
C ASP A 72 3.82 -9.39 5.19
N LEU A 73 2.80 -10.18 4.85
CA LEU A 73 1.68 -10.48 5.75
C LEU A 73 1.64 -11.98 6.01
N HIS A 74 1.13 -12.35 7.19
CA HIS A 74 0.97 -13.75 7.55
C HIS A 74 -0.01 -14.44 6.58
N PRO A 75 0.28 -15.68 6.11
CA PRO A 75 -0.55 -16.35 5.09
C PRO A 75 -2.00 -16.59 5.52
N ASN A 76 -2.24 -16.70 6.83
CA ASN A 76 -3.59 -16.92 7.40
C ASN A 76 -4.30 -15.62 7.82
N ASP A 77 -3.69 -14.45 7.63
CA ASP A 77 -4.35 -13.17 7.90
C ASP A 77 -5.21 -12.78 6.69
N TRP A 78 -6.45 -12.34 6.93
CA TRP A 78 -7.35 -11.83 5.89
C TRP A 78 -6.72 -10.66 5.13
N MET A 79 -5.88 -9.86 5.80
CA MET A 79 -5.13 -8.78 5.16
C MET A 79 -4.21 -9.29 4.05
N ASN A 80 -3.81 -10.56 4.03
CA ASN A 80 -3.02 -11.13 2.95
C ASN A 80 -3.87 -11.44 1.70
N THR A 81 -5.12 -11.87 1.86
CA THR A 81 -5.99 -12.31 0.76
C THR A 81 -6.90 -11.20 0.22
N ASP A 82 -7.44 -10.36 1.11
CA ASP A 82 -8.53 -9.44 0.79
C ASP A 82 -7.96 -8.16 0.17
N ALA A 83 -7.80 -8.17 -1.15
CA ALA A 83 -7.09 -7.14 -1.89
C ALA A 83 -8.00 -6.15 -2.64
N VAL A 84 -9.32 -6.32 -2.56
CA VAL A 84 -10.29 -5.47 -3.27
C VAL A 84 -11.09 -4.65 -2.27
N ILE A 85 -10.96 -3.33 -2.37
CA ILE A 85 -11.61 -2.39 -1.44
C ILE A 85 -12.77 -1.69 -2.15
N ALA A 86 -13.90 -1.57 -1.46
CA ALA A 86 -15.07 -0.86 -1.96
C ALA A 86 -14.85 0.66 -2.00
N CYS A 87 -15.45 1.33 -2.98
CA CYS A 87 -15.65 2.77 -2.92
C CYS A 87 -16.44 3.14 -1.64
N PRO A 88 -16.03 4.16 -0.87
CA PRO A 88 -16.72 4.54 0.35
C PRO A 88 -18.12 5.14 0.10
N ASP A 89 -18.43 5.57 -1.12
CA ASP A 89 -19.80 5.94 -1.50
C ASP A 89 -20.65 4.66 -1.66
N PRO A 90 -21.66 4.45 -0.80
CA PRO A 90 -22.46 3.24 -0.80
C PRO A 90 -23.32 3.09 -2.05
N HIS A 91 -23.42 4.08 -2.92
CA HIS A 91 -24.13 3.99 -4.20
C HIS A 91 -23.19 3.87 -5.40
N CYS A 92 -21.87 3.94 -5.19
CA CYS A 92 -20.88 3.74 -6.23
C CYS A 92 -20.44 2.28 -6.34
N GLY A 93 -20.49 1.71 -7.54
CA GLY A 93 -19.95 0.37 -7.85
C GLY A 93 -18.44 0.33 -8.04
N GLY A 94 -17.71 1.36 -7.60
CA GLY A 94 -16.25 1.40 -7.68
C GLY A 94 -15.61 0.35 -6.76
N ARG A 95 -14.59 -0.33 -7.28
CA ARG A 95 -13.72 -1.24 -6.53
C ARG A 95 -12.25 -0.89 -6.83
N PHE A 96 -11.39 -1.05 -5.83
CA PHE A 96 -9.97 -0.77 -5.93
C PHE A 96 -9.19 -2.03 -5.61
N ARG A 97 -8.56 -2.63 -6.63
CA ARG A 97 -7.73 -3.81 -6.46
C ARG A 97 -6.30 -3.39 -6.15
N ILE A 98 -5.81 -3.76 -4.98
CA ILE A 98 -4.42 -3.58 -4.57
C ILE A 98 -3.62 -4.79 -5.05
N ILE A 99 -2.54 -4.53 -5.79
CA ILE A 99 -1.67 -5.55 -6.38
C ILE A 99 -0.28 -5.28 -5.82
N ARG A 100 0.34 -6.29 -5.20
CA ARG A 100 1.77 -6.24 -4.87
C ARG A 100 2.57 -6.48 -6.13
N GLU A 101 3.54 -5.62 -6.38
CA GLU A 101 4.44 -5.69 -7.51
C GLU A 101 5.86 -6.04 -7.05
N THR A 102 6.85 -5.25 -7.44
CA THR A 102 8.26 -5.53 -7.15
C THR A 102 8.52 -5.42 -5.66
N ARG A 103 9.22 -6.41 -5.07
CA ARG A 103 9.72 -6.34 -3.70
C ARG A 103 11.10 -5.69 -3.70
N ARG A 104 11.27 -4.60 -2.96
CA ARG A 104 12.51 -3.82 -2.85
C ARG A 104 13.02 -3.83 -1.41
N MET A 105 14.32 -3.64 -1.26
CA MET A 105 14.95 -3.47 0.05
C MET A 105 15.10 -1.96 0.32
N HIS A 106 14.69 -1.52 1.50
CA HIS A 106 14.83 -0.16 2.01
C HIS A 106 15.80 -0.17 3.20
N SER A 107 16.46 0.95 3.47
CA SER A 107 17.29 1.13 4.66
C SER A 107 16.58 2.00 5.69
N HIS A 108 16.61 1.60 6.96
CA HIS A 108 16.08 2.42 8.06
C HIS A 108 16.71 3.83 8.07
N SER A 109 18.01 3.93 7.85
CA SER A 109 18.73 5.21 7.88
C SER A 109 18.34 6.19 6.76
N GLU A 110 17.76 5.70 5.67
CA GLU A 110 17.25 6.53 4.57
C GLU A 110 15.86 7.11 4.90
N ASN A 111 15.05 6.39 5.69
CA ASN A 111 13.63 6.68 5.88
C ASN A 111 13.28 7.10 7.32
N SER A 112 14.25 7.15 8.24
CA SER A 112 14.05 7.58 9.62
C SER A 112 15.19 8.45 10.12
N ALA A 113 14.84 9.54 10.80
CA ALA A 113 15.79 10.39 11.52
C ALA A 113 16.20 9.81 12.89
N LEU A 114 15.54 8.74 13.36
CA LEU A 114 15.84 8.09 14.62
C LEU A 114 16.85 6.96 14.40
N PRO A 115 17.81 6.73 15.31
CA PRO A 115 18.71 5.59 15.20
C PRO A 115 17.95 4.26 15.37
N LEU A 116 18.39 3.24 14.64
CA LEU A 116 17.87 1.88 14.81
C LEU A 116 18.52 1.24 16.06
N ASP A 117 17.78 1.17 17.17
CA ASP A 117 18.20 0.42 18.35
C ASP A 117 17.76 -1.04 18.24
N LYS A 118 18.72 -1.93 17.93
CA LYS A 118 18.46 -3.37 17.80
C LYS A 118 18.31 -4.08 19.16
N THR A 119 18.60 -3.40 20.26
CA THR A 119 18.57 -3.97 21.61
C THR A 119 17.17 -3.97 22.20
N SER A 120 16.31 -3.03 21.79
CA SER A 120 14.92 -2.92 22.28
C SER A 120 13.92 -3.83 21.54
N GLN A 121 14.23 -4.28 20.32
CA GLN A 121 13.31 -5.11 19.53
C GLN A 121 13.09 -6.53 20.08
N ALA A 122 13.98 -7.00 20.96
CA ALA A 122 13.88 -8.33 21.58
C ALA A 122 12.84 -8.41 22.71
N GLU A 123 12.41 -7.28 23.27
CA GLU A 123 11.48 -7.25 24.41
C GLU A 123 10.00 -7.28 23.99
N ASP A 124 9.66 -6.78 22.78
CA ASP A 124 8.28 -6.74 22.26
C ASP A 124 7.78 -8.07 21.64
N HIS A 125 8.65 -9.09 21.55
CA HIS A 125 8.32 -10.41 20.98
C HIS A 125 8.21 -11.53 22.03
N ALA A 126 8.13 -11.19 23.32
CA ALA A 126 7.91 -12.10 24.45
C ALA A 126 6.49 -11.96 25.00
#